data_AF-A0AAD4HF29-F1
#
_entry.id   AF-A0AAD4HF29-F1
#
_cell.length_a   1.000
_cell.length_b   1.000
_cell.length_c   1.000
_cell.angle_alpha   90.00
_cell.angle_beta   90.00
_cell.angle_gamma   90.00
#
_symmetry.space_group_name_H-M   'P 1'
#
loop_
_entity.id
_entity.type
_entity.pdbx_description
1 polymer ?
#
loop_
_entity_poly.entity_id
_entity_poly.type
_entity_poly.pdbx_seq_one_letter_code
_entity_poly.pdbx_strand_id
1 'polypeptide(L)'
;RGQAHTITSIGPAIEHVRACFPKQGLHDMRLTLMHEEKMIVSRKLILHYMNLHHPQDIQARKSRHLKRSIYWTAGVNDIWVFDQHDKWQHFQLYLHVAIEPFSGRVLWLKIWWTNRNPTLFVGGKEEIRSCHVTVTIGNNTGMGQWLQHTM
;
A
#
# COMPACT_ATOMS: atom_id res chain seq x y z
N ARG A 1 23.11 12.88 3.94
CA ARG A 1 24.08 13.04 2.83
C ARG A 1 23.29 12.87 1.53
N GLY A 2 23.07 13.95 0.78
CA GLY A 2 22.39 13.88 -0.52
C GLY A 2 23.42 13.71 -1.62
N GLN A 3 23.23 12.75 -2.51
CA GLN A 3 24.02 12.67 -3.74
C GLN A 3 23.53 13.78 -4.69
N ALA A 4 24.46 14.52 -5.29
CA ALA A 4 24.16 15.61 -6.22
C ALA A 4 23.86 15.02 -7.62
N HIS A 5 22.72 14.35 -7.74
CA HIS A 5 22.27 13.77 -9.01
C HIS A 5 21.65 14.83 -9.92
N THR A 6 21.90 14.73 -11.22
CA THR A 6 21.27 15.54 -12.27
C THR A 6 20.22 14.72 -13.02
N ILE A 7 19.38 15.39 -13.80
CA ILE A 7 18.29 14.76 -14.60
C ILE A 7 18.86 13.71 -15.56
N THR A 8 20.00 13.98 -16.18
CA THR A 8 20.66 13.06 -17.11
C THR A 8 21.26 11.85 -16.40
N SER A 9 21.78 12.03 -15.18
CA SER A 9 22.39 10.95 -14.40
C SER A 9 21.36 9.92 -13.90
N ILE A 10 20.11 10.33 -13.67
CA ILE A 10 19.07 9.44 -13.12
C ILE A 10 18.27 8.70 -14.19
N GLY A 11 18.32 9.16 -15.45
CA GLY A 11 17.45 8.65 -16.51
C GLY A 11 17.56 7.15 -16.73
N PRO A 12 18.76 6.58 -16.91
CA PRO A 12 18.93 5.13 -17.13
C PRO A 12 18.36 4.29 -15.98
N ALA A 13 18.61 4.70 -14.73
CA ALA A 13 18.11 4.02 -13.55
C ALA A 13 16.58 4.08 -13.45
N ILE A 14 15.97 5.22 -13.80
CA ILE A 14 14.51 5.36 -13.82
C ILE A 14 13.88 4.47 -14.90
N GLU A 15 14.44 4.43 -16.10
CA GLU A 15 13.90 3.59 -17.16
C GLU A 15 14.05 2.08 -16.84
N HIS A 16 15.14 1.68 -16.19
CA HIS A 16 15.31 0.31 -15.71
C HIS A 16 14.22 -0.07 -14.69
N VAL A 17 14.02 0.77 -13.66
CA VAL A 17 12.95 0.56 -12.66
C VAL A 17 11.56 0.54 -13.33
N ARG A 18 11.31 1.39 -14.32
CA ARG A 18 10.04 1.43 -15.06
C ARG A 18 9.84 0.18 -15.93
N ALA A 19 10.90 -0.43 -16.46
CA ALA A 19 10.80 -1.68 -17.21
C ALA A 19 10.29 -2.81 -16.31
N CYS A 20 10.74 -2.86 -15.06
CA CYS A 20 10.24 -3.81 -14.06
C CYS A 20 8.85 -3.41 -13.53
N PHE A 21 8.63 -2.13 -13.26
CA PHE A 21 7.46 -1.62 -12.54
C PHE A 21 6.81 -0.41 -13.26
N PRO A 22 6.10 -0.62 -14.38
CA PRO A 22 5.65 0.47 -15.26
C PRO A 22 4.66 1.44 -14.61
N LYS A 23 3.88 0.98 -13.62
CA LYS A 23 2.82 1.76 -12.95
C LYS A 23 3.24 2.35 -11.61
N GLN A 24 4.50 2.19 -11.21
CA GLN A 24 4.98 2.55 -9.88
C GLN A 24 4.83 4.05 -9.57
N GLY A 25 4.44 4.39 -8.34
CA GLY A 25 4.29 5.77 -7.89
C GLY A 25 5.63 6.44 -7.53
N LEU A 26 5.62 7.76 -7.36
CA LEU A 26 6.83 8.53 -7.02
C LEU A 26 7.48 8.08 -5.71
N HIS A 27 6.68 7.73 -4.70
CA HIS A 27 7.17 7.28 -3.41
C HIS A 27 7.91 5.94 -3.54
N ASP A 28 7.24 4.96 -4.14
CA ASP A 28 7.80 3.62 -4.28
C ASP A 28 9.00 3.65 -5.23
N MET A 29 8.93 4.40 -6.33
CA MET A 29 10.04 4.53 -7.27
C MET A 29 11.29 5.08 -6.58
N ARG A 30 11.14 6.02 -5.64
CA ARG A 30 12.27 6.47 -4.81
C ARG A 30 12.82 5.36 -3.92
N LEU A 31 11.96 4.53 -3.34
CA LEU A 31 12.39 3.39 -2.52
C LEU A 31 13.14 2.36 -3.37
N THR A 32 12.60 2.00 -4.53
CA THR A 32 13.23 1.07 -5.46
C THR A 32 14.58 1.58 -5.96
N LEU A 33 14.69 2.85 -6.36
CA LEU A 33 15.97 3.47 -6.71
C LEU A 33 16.98 3.42 -5.55
N MET A 34 16.53 3.52 -4.31
CA MET A 34 17.39 3.43 -3.14
C MET A 34 17.85 1.99 -2.88
N HIS A 35 16.97 1.00 -3.06
CA HIS A 35 17.25 -0.40 -2.72
C HIS A 35 17.96 -1.16 -3.84
N GLU A 36 17.51 -1.01 -5.09
CA GLU A 36 18.02 -1.75 -6.24
C GLU A 36 19.21 -1.01 -6.88
N GLU A 37 19.03 0.28 -7.18
CA GLU A 37 20.05 1.10 -7.86
C GLU A 37 21.03 1.77 -6.89
N LYS A 38 20.82 1.65 -5.57
CA LYS A 38 21.62 2.29 -4.51
C LYS A 38 21.76 3.81 -4.68
N MET A 39 20.79 4.45 -5.32
CA MET A 39 20.76 5.88 -5.59
C MET A 39 19.81 6.62 -4.64
N ILE A 40 20.35 7.60 -3.91
CA ILE A 40 19.53 8.47 -3.05
C ILE A 40 19.15 9.71 -3.85
N VAL A 41 18.01 9.66 -4.51
CA VAL A 41 17.49 10.75 -5.35
C VAL A 41 16.39 11.54 -4.63
N SER A 42 16.39 12.86 -4.84
CA SER A 42 15.32 13.71 -4.29
C SER A 42 13.99 13.48 -5.02
N ARG A 43 12.88 13.51 -4.28
CA ARG A 43 11.52 13.38 -4.86
C ARG A 43 11.25 14.43 -5.94
N LYS A 44 11.75 15.66 -5.74
CA LYS A 44 11.58 16.77 -6.69
C LYS A 44 12.25 16.45 -8.03
N LEU A 45 13.46 15.88 -7.99
CA LEU A 45 14.23 15.57 -9.19
C LEU A 45 13.62 14.41 -9.99
N ILE A 46 13.17 13.34 -9.29
CA ILE A 46 12.42 12.24 -9.94
C ILE A 46 11.13 12.78 -10.57
N LEU A 47 10.36 13.60 -9.85
CA LEU A 47 9.12 14.19 -10.36
C LEU A 47 9.39 15.09 -11.58
N HIS A 48 10.47 15.87 -11.56
CA HIS A 48 10.84 16.73 -12.68
C HIS A 48 11.19 15.91 -13.93
N TYR A 49 12.01 14.85 -13.79
CA TYR A 49 12.29 13.90 -14.87
C TYR A 49 11.00 13.28 -15.43
N MET A 50 10.12 12.79 -14.56
CA MET A 50 8.87 12.14 -14.98
C MET A 50 7.90 13.11 -15.69
N ASN A 51 7.86 14.40 -15.32
CA ASN A 51 7.05 15.37 -16.05
C ASN A 51 7.64 15.70 -17.42
N LEU A 52 8.96 15.65 -17.56
CA LEU A 52 9.65 15.96 -18.81
C LEU A 52 9.50 14.82 -19.83
N HIS A 53 9.67 13.56 -19.38
CA HIS A 53 9.68 12.39 -20.25
C HIS A 53 8.35 11.64 -20.31
N HIS A 54 7.58 11.63 -19.22
CA HIS A 54 6.37 10.79 -19.07
C HIS A 54 5.16 11.56 -18.50
N PRO A 55 4.78 12.73 -19.08
CA PRO A 55 3.70 13.56 -18.55
C PRO A 55 2.34 12.85 -18.56
N GLN A 56 2.10 11.98 -19.55
CA GLN A 56 0.85 11.22 -19.68
C GLN A 56 0.64 10.29 -18.49
N ASP A 57 1.68 9.59 -18.04
CA ASP A 57 1.61 8.67 -16.90
C ASP A 57 1.35 9.37 -15.57
N ILE A 58 1.86 10.60 -15.42
CA ILE A 58 1.58 11.44 -14.27
C ILE A 58 0.11 11.87 -14.30
N GLN A 59 -0.37 12.32 -15.46
CA GLN A 59 -1.75 12.76 -15.61
C GLN A 59 -2.74 11.62 -15.38
N ALA A 60 -2.44 10.42 -15.89
CA ALA A 60 -3.22 9.21 -15.65
C ALA A 60 -3.34 8.89 -14.16
N ARG A 61 -2.25 9.00 -13.38
CA ARG A 61 -2.29 8.80 -11.91
C ARG A 61 -3.04 9.91 -11.17
N LYS A 62 -2.90 11.17 -11.62
CA LYS A 62 -3.63 12.32 -11.06
C LYS A 62 -5.14 12.20 -11.23
N SER A 63 -5.61 11.47 -12.25
CA SER A 63 -7.05 11.27 -12.50
C SER A 63 -7.81 10.61 -11.33
N ARG A 64 -7.13 9.95 -10.38
CA ARG A 64 -7.65 9.56 -9.06
C ARG A 64 -9.09 9.02 -9.08
N HIS A 65 -9.37 8.05 -9.93
CA HIS A 65 -10.60 7.28 -9.78
C HIS A 65 -10.42 6.28 -8.63
N LEU A 66 -10.96 6.61 -7.46
CA LEU A 66 -11.22 5.60 -6.43
C LEU A 66 -12.17 4.58 -7.04
N LYS A 67 -11.61 3.45 -7.49
CA LYS A 67 -12.43 2.35 -7.99
C LYS A 67 -13.14 1.76 -6.78
N ARG A 68 -14.48 1.76 -6.82
CA ARG A 68 -15.28 1.07 -5.83
C ARG A 68 -14.93 -0.42 -5.89
N SER A 69 -14.35 -0.94 -4.83
CA SER A 69 -14.19 -2.38 -4.64
C SER A 69 -15.56 -3.01 -4.41
N ILE A 70 -15.86 -4.08 -5.16
CA ILE A 70 -17.06 -4.89 -4.96
C ILE A 70 -16.59 -6.22 -4.39
N TYR A 71 -17.13 -6.59 -3.22
CA TYR A 71 -16.87 -7.86 -2.57
C TYR A 71 -17.99 -8.84 -2.93
N TRP A 72 -17.61 -10.02 -3.40
CA TRP A 72 -18.54 -11.13 -3.63
C TRP A 72 -18.28 -12.16 -2.55
N THR A 73 -19.34 -12.58 -1.86
CA THR A 73 -19.28 -13.51 -0.72
C THR A 73 -20.30 -14.62 -0.91
N ALA A 74 -19.94 -15.86 -0.59
CA ALA A 74 -20.85 -17.00 -0.57
C ALA A 74 -21.87 -16.94 0.58
N GLY A 75 -21.57 -16.19 1.64
CA GLY A 75 -22.45 -15.98 2.78
C GLY A 75 -21.78 -15.22 3.93
N VAL A 76 -22.42 -15.24 5.10
CA VAL A 76 -21.88 -14.64 6.34
C VAL A 76 -20.56 -15.32 6.72
N ASN A 77 -19.55 -14.54 7.13
CA ASN A 77 -18.21 -15.01 7.53
C ASN A 77 -17.35 -15.61 6.41
N ASP A 78 -17.71 -15.39 5.16
CA ASP A 78 -16.87 -15.81 4.01
C ASP A 78 -15.67 -14.88 3.81
N ILE A 79 -15.85 -13.58 4.02
CA ILE A 79 -14.78 -12.56 3.93
C ILE A 79 -14.84 -11.69 5.19
N TRP A 80 -13.68 -11.38 5.76
CA TRP A 80 -13.55 -10.35 6.79
C TRP A 80 -12.71 -9.19 6.26
N VAL A 81 -13.21 -7.98 6.44
CA VAL A 81 -12.51 -6.76 6.03
C VAL A 81 -11.99 -6.06 7.27
N PHE A 82 -10.70 -5.75 7.28
CA PHE A 82 -10.03 -5.03 8.37
C PHE A 82 -9.63 -3.65 7.90
N ASP A 83 -9.89 -2.64 8.74
CA ASP A 83 -9.47 -1.27 8.49
C ASP A 83 -8.89 -0.62 9.75
N GLN A 84 -8.05 0.39 9.55
CA GLN A 84 -7.39 1.12 10.61
C GLN A 84 -7.63 2.61 10.45
N HIS A 85 -8.05 3.26 11.53
CA HIS A 85 -8.36 4.67 11.52
C HIS A 85 -7.46 5.49 12.44
N ASP A 86 -6.75 6.46 11.83
CA ASP A 86 -5.82 7.37 12.52
C ASP A 86 -6.47 8.69 13.00
N LYS A 87 -7.81 8.79 13.02
CA LYS A 87 -8.51 10.05 13.35
C LYS A 87 -8.19 10.55 14.76
N TRP A 88 -7.95 9.63 15.69
CA TRP A 88 -7.67 9.93 17.09
C TRP A 88 -6.17 9.94 17.41
N GLN A 89 -5.32 10.04 16.38
CA GLN A 89 -3.88 10.11 16.55
C GLN A 89 -3.44 11.27 17.48
N HIS A 90 -4.18 12.39 17.50
CA HIS A 90 -3.90 13.50 18.43
C HIS A 90 -3.99 13.09 19.90
N PHE A 91 -4.87 12.13 20.22
CA PHE A 91 -5.02 11.55 21.55
C PHE A 91 -4.12 10.32 21.76
N GLN A 92 -3.24 10.01 20.80
CA GLN A 92 -2.44 8.79 20.77
C GLN A 92 -3.31 7.51 20.77
N LEU A 93 -4.53 7.59 20.24
CA LEU A 93 -5.44 6.47 20.10
C LEU A 93 -5.63 6.13 18.62
N TYR A 94 -5.56 4.85 18.30
CA TYR A 94 -5.68 4.31 16.96
C TYR A 94 -6.80 3.27 16.98
N LEU A 95 -7.71 3.36 16.02
CA LEU A 95 -8.88 2.49 15.97
C LEU A 95 -8.63 1.38 14.96
N HIS A 96 -8.84 0.13 15.38
CA HIS A 96 -8.79 -1.04 14.52
C HIS A 96 -10.19 -1.64 14.46
N VAL A 97 -10.74 -1.79 13.27
CA VAL A 97 -12.09 -2.29 13.05
C VAL A 97 -12.01 -3.50 12.14
N ALA A 98 -12.76 -4.54 12.47
CA ALA A 98 -13.11 -5.58 11.49
C ALA A 98 -14.61 -5.58 11.24
N ILE A 99 -14.98 -5.67 9.96
CA ILE A 99 -16.36 -5.69 9.50
C ILE A 99 -16.55 -6.94 8.64
N GLU A 100 -17.71 -7.57 8.82
CA GLU A 100 -18.20 -8.62 7.95
C GLU A 100 -19.04 -7.95 6.83
N PRO A 101 -18.60 -7.98 5.56
CA PRO A 101 -19.20 -7.18 4.49
C PRO A 101 -20.56 -7.70 4.03
N PHE A 102 -20.91 -8.97 4.22
CA PHE A 102 -22.20 -9.52 3.79
C PHE A 102 -23.35 -9.03 4.68
N SER A 103 -23.17 -9.09 6.01
CA SER A 103 -24.14 -8.64 7.01
C SER A 103 -23.96 -7.18 7.43
N GLY A 104 -22.81 -6.58 7.13
CA GLY A 104 -22.44 -5.24 7.59
C GLY A 104 -22.17 -5.13 9.09
N ARG A 105 -22.05 -6.26 9.80
CA ARG A 105 -21.80 -6.25 11.25
C ARG A 105 -20.34 -5.96 11.55
N VAL A 106 -20.12 -5.14 12.57
CA VAL A 106 -18.80 -4.94 13.17
C VAL A 106 -18.48 -6.20 13.98
N LEU A 107 -17.43 -6.92 13.58
CA LEU A 107 -16.95 -8.11 14.28
C LEU A 107 -16.21 -7.72 15.56
N TRP A 108 -15.30 -6.75 15.45
CA TRP A 108 -14.59 -6.19 16.60
C TRP A 108 -14.10 -4.78 16.34
N LEU A 109 -13.93 -4.05 17.45
CA LEU A 109 -13.40 -2.70 17.50
C LEU A 109 -12.36 -2.62 18.62
N LYS A 110 -11.09 -2.43 18.28
CA LYS A 110 -10.00 -2.31 19.27
C LYS A 110 -9.35 -0.95 19.17
N ILE A 111 -9.19 -0.29 20.32
CA ILE A 111 -8.42 0.95 20.42
C ILE A 111 -7.01 0.60 20.87
N TRP A 112 -6.01 1.23 20.24
CA TRP A 112 -4.61 1.00 20.56
C TRP A 112 -3.76 2.25 20.59
N TRP A 113 -2.58 2.19 21.21
CA TRP A 113 -1.66 3.33 21.32
C TRP A 113 -0.66 3.43 20.16
N THR A 114 -0.61 2.44 19.26
CA THR A 114 0.29 2.46 18.10
C THR A 114 -0.29 1.74 16.89
N ASN A 115 -0.11 2.35 15.71
CA ASN A 115 -0.48 1.76 14.41
C ASN A 115 0.76 1.26 13.62
N ARG A 116 1.97 1.32 14.18
CA ARG A 116 3.20 1.02 13.41
C ARG A 116 3.60 -0.46 13.39
N ASN A 117 2.98 -1.30 14.20
CA ASN A 117 3.35 -2.71 14.28
C ASN A 117 2.15 -3.64 14.01
N PRO A 118 2.07 -4.23 12.80
CA PRO A 118 0.96 -5.08 12.41
C PRO A 118 0.79 -6.37 13.20
N THR A 119 1.85 -6.83 13.86
CA THR A 119 1.80 -8.04 14.70
C THR A 119 1.07 -7.83 16.03
N LEU A 120 0.76 -6.59 16.44
CA LEU A 120 0.15 -6.31 17.74
C LEU A 120 -1.39 -6.25 17.74
N PHE A 121 -2.00 -5.90 16.61
CA PHE A 121 -3.45 -5.75 16.50
C PHE A 121 -4.14 -6.90 15.80
N VAL A 122 -3.44 -7.61 14.90
CA VAL A 122 -3.84 -8.94 14.46
C VAL A 122 -3.56 -9.85 15.65
N GLY A 123 -4.56 -10.00 16.53
CA GLY A 123 -4.52 -10.94 17.64
C GLY A 123 -4.03 -12.31 17.16
N GLY A 124 -3.33 -13.02 18.04
CA GLY A 124 -2.54 -14.22 17.75
C GLY A 124 -3.04 -15.08 16.59
N LYS A 125 -2.09 -15.61 15.82
CA LYS A 125 -2.22 -16.50 14.64
C LYS A 125 -3.18 -17.71 14.78
N GLU A 126 -3.90 -17.87 15.89
CA GLU A 126 -4.78 -18.99 16.20
C GLU A 126 -6.26 -18.72 15.86
N GLU A 127 -6.77 -17.49 15.98
CA GLU A 127 -8.20 -17.21 15.71
C GLU A 127 -8.52 -17.10 14.21
N ILE A 128 -7.48 -16.93 13.38
CA ILE A 128 -7.57 -16.78 11.92
C ILE A 128 -7.57 -18.14 11.20
N ARG A 129 -7.33 -19.25 11.92
CA ARG A 129 -7.11 -20.58 11.32
C ARG A 129 -8.37 -21.29 10.81
N SER A 130 -9.57 -20.81 11.14
CA SER A 130 -10.81 -21.53 10.83
C SER A 130 -11.51 -21.08 9.55
N CYS A 131 -11.13 -19.94 8.97
CA CYS A 131 -11.79 -19.41 7.78
C CYS A 131 -10.73 -19.06 6.73
N HIS A 132 -11.08 -19.16 5.45
CA HIS A 132 -10.25 -18.68 4.34
C HIS A 132 -10.12 -17.14 4.43
N VAL A 133 -9.36 -16.64 5.40
CA VAL A 133 -9.17 -15.20 5.62
C VAL A 133 -8.14 -14.73 4.60
N THR A 134 -8.63 -14.20 3.47
CA THR A 134 -7.78 -13.46 2.54
C THR A 134 -7.50 -12.09 3.15
N VAL A 135 -6.40 -11.97 3.90
CA VAL A 135 -5.91 -10.68 4.40
C VAL A 135 -5.38 -9.87 3.22
N THR A 136 -6.22 -9.02 2.64
CA THR A 136 -5.76 -8.04 1.66
C THR A 136 -5.25 -6.82 2.42
N ILE A 137 -3.94 -6.76 2.71
CA ILE A 137 -3.31 -5.52 3.18
C ILE A 137 -3.34 -4.57 1.99
N GLY A 138 -4.26 -3.59 2.02
CA GLY A 138 -4.41 -2.57 0.99
C GLY A 138 -3.22 -1.62 0.97
N ASN A 139 -2.07 -2.06 0.47
CA ASN A 139 -1.03 -1.14 0.05
C ASN A 139 -1.55 -0.47 -1.22
N ASN A 140 -1.70 0.86 -1.20
CA ASN A 140 -2.04 1.69 -2.37
C ASN A 140 -0.95 1.71 -3.46
N THR A 141 -0.11 0.68 -3.49
CA THR A 141 0.86 0.40 -4.53
C THR A 141 0.28 -0.76 -5.33
N GLY A 142 0.18 -0.59 -6.65
CA GLY A 142 -0.47 -1.55 -7.56
C GLY A 142 0.28 -2.87 -7.71
N MET A 143 0.54 -3.56 -6.60
CA MET A 143 1.09 -4.89 -6.49
C MET A 143 0.32 -5.67 -5.42
N GLY A 144 -0.76 -6.31 -5.84
CA GLY A 144 -1.25 -7.49 -5.14
C GLY A 144 -0.23 -8.60 -5.32
N GLN A 145 0.75 -8.70 -4.41
CA GLN A 145 1.46 -9.95 -4.22
C GLN A 145 0.47 -10.93 -3.59
N TRP A 146 -0.07 -11.82 -4.42
CA TRP A 146 -0.75 -13.03 -3.97
C TRP A 146 0.30 -13.96 -3.36
N LEU A 147 0.56 -13.82 -2.06
CA LEU A 147 1.08 -14.95 -1.31
C LEU A 147 -0.10 -15.86 -1.00
N GLN A 148 -0.46 -16.69 -1.99
CA GLN A 148 -1.15 -17.94 -1.71
C GLN A 148 -0.17 -18.82 -0.94
N HIS A 149 -0.17 -18.72 0.38
CA HIS A 149 0.25 -19.85 1.20
C HIS A 149 -0.94 -20.78 1.34
N THR A 150 -1.07 -21.66 0.36
CA THR A 150 -1.77 -22.93 0.52
C THR A 150 -0.95 -23.78 1.48
N MET A 151 -1.50 -24.02 2.66
CA MET A 151 -1.31 -25.28 3.38
C MET A 151 -2.69 -25.85 3.67
#